data_AF-A0AAU6X2Z8-F1
#
_entry.id   AF-A0AAU6X2Z8-F1
#
_cell.length_a   1.000
_cell.length_b   1.000
_cell.length_c   1.000
_cell.angle_alpha   90.00
_cell.angle_beta   90.00
_cell.angle_gamma   90.00
#
_symmetry.space_group_name_H-M   'P 1'
#
loop_
_entity.id
_entity.type
_entity.pdbx_description
1 polymer ?
#
loop_
_entity_poly.entity_id
_entity_poly.type
_entity_poly.pdbx_seq_one_letter_code
_entity_poly.pdbx_strand_id
1 'polypeptide(L)'
;MKTLKLLLSSIFLLGLVTLCTNLLANTTYAAPAVEGWYFRAISGYPAAISFEPVVLFKNGEYFEIADEPLETLNVAASKSKQPAAWGTWKKSGATFLLTNSKGKTYDYKLGAGNWFPAYAYTGSLKLKPAYEKASGGNYGNGVNALTISTISFTDATHFTWGKNGGISAPNASAWKKSASAGTYKITGHTITFTFTDGKVLKTSFALGAKGSPARPDNGLIFIGGYPYTDTE
;
A
#
# COMPACT_ATOMS: atom_id res chain seq x y z
N MET A 1 -49.83 26.11 -68.79
CA MET A 1 -48.74 26.07 -69.80
C MET A 1 -47.47 26.62 -69.17
N LYS A 2 -46.38 25.81 -69.18
CA LYS A 2 -44.98 26.13 -68.84
C LYS A 2 -44.69 26.44 -67.35
N THR A 3 -43.70 25.87 -66.65
CA THR A 3 -42.70 24.81 -66.91
C THR A 3 -42.04 24.46 -65.57
N LEU A 4 -41.68 23.19 -65.45
CA LEU A 4 -40.86 22.52 -64.44
C LEU A 4 -39.44 23.12 -64.27
N LYS A 5 -38.93 23.23 -63.04
CA LYS A 5 -37.48 23.20 -62.67
C LYS A 5 -37.39 22.77 -61.19
N LEU A 6 -37.05 21.52 -60.90
CA LEU A 6 -35.72 20.88 -60.79
C LEU A 6 -35.17 20.94 -59.35
N LEU A 7 -34.85 19.74 -58.85
CA LEU A 7 -34.30 19.36 -57.55
C LEU A 7 -33.15 20.24 -57.05
N LEU A 8 -33.08 20.44 -55.73
CA LEU A 8 -31.79 20.43 -55.03
C LEU A 8 -31.87 19.55 -53.78
N SER A 9 -31.11 18.45 -53.82
CA SER A 9 -30.75 17.60 -52.68
C SER A 9 -30.15 18.44 -51.56
N SER A 10 -30.58 18.19 -50.32
CA SER A 10 -29.77 18.48 -49.15
C SER A 10 -29.71 17.21 -48.30
N ILE A 11 -28.70 16.41 -48.64
CA ILE A 11 -28.18 15.33 -47.80
C ILE A 11 -27.55 16.01 -46.59
N PHE A 12 -28.28 16.08 -45.48
CA PHE A 12 -27.70 16.47 -44.21
C PHE A 12 -27.04 15.25 -43.58
N LEU A 13 -25.72 15.19 -43.76
CA LEU A 13 -24.78 14.30 -43.10
C LEU A 13 -24.74 14.68 -41.60
N LEU A 14 -25.63 14.13 -40.77
CA LEU A 14 -25.50 14.26 -39.32
C LEU A 14 -24.61 13.15 -38.79
N GLY A 15 -23.48 13.57 -38.25
CA GLY A 15 -22.38 12.74 -37.78
C GLY A 15 -22.82 11.66 -36.79
N LEU A 16 -22.29 10.47 -37.03
CA LEU A 16 -22.24 9.39 -36.08
C LEU A 16 -21.39 9.86 -34.89
N VAL A 17 -22.03 10.40 -33.86
CA VAL A 17 -21.40 10.59 -32.55
C VAL A 17 -21.18 9.18 -32.01
N THR A 18 -19.98 8.63 -32.22
CA THR A 18 -19.53 7.47 -31.48
C THR A 18 -19.45 7.89 -30.02
N LEU A 19 -20.48 7.56 -29.24
CA LEU A 19 -20.33 7.47 -27.80
C LEU A 19 -19.24 6.42 -27.56
N CYS A 20 -18.02 6.87 -27.27
CA CYS A 20 -17.07 6.09 -26.50
C CYS A 20 -17.71 5.88 -25.12
N THR A 21 -18.52 4.85 -25.00
CA THR A 21 -18.84 4.27 -23.70
C THR A 21 -17.51 3.82 -23.10
N ASN A 22 -17.00 4.61 -22.15
CA ASN A 22 -16.01 4.14 -21.19
C ASN A 22 -16.70 3.06 -20.33
N LEU A 23 -16.90 1.88 -20.92
CA LEU A 23 -17.00 0.64 -20.17
C LEU A 23 -15.62 0.50 -19.51
N LEU A 24 -15.51 1.03 -18.29
CA LEU A 24 -14.55 0.54 -17.32
C LEU A 24 -14.91 -0.92 -17.10
N ALA A 25 -14.42 -1.80 -17.97
CA ALA A 25 -14.35 -3.21 -17.69
C ALA A 25 -13.57 -3.30 -16.37
N ASN A 26 -14.28 -3.66 -15.30
CA ASN A 26 -13.67 -4.15 -14.07
C ASN A 26 -12.91 -5.42 -14.44
N THR A 27 -11.72 -5.21 -15.01
CA THR A 27 -10.85 -6.28 -15.45
C THR A 27 -10.31 -6.89 -14.17
N THR A 28 -10.90 -7.99 -13.75
CA THR A 28 -10.42 -8.75 -12.60
C THR A 28 -9.13 -9.42 -13.03
N TYR A 29 -8.01 -8.79 -12.72
CA TYR A 29 -6.69 -9.40 -12.88
C TYR A 29 -6.58 -10.57 -11.90
N ALA A 30 -6.18 -11.73 -12.40
CA ALA A 30 -5.84 -12.84 -11.51
C ALA A 30 -4.65 -12.42 -10.64
N ALA A 31 -4.77 -12.57 -9.32
CA ALA A 31 -3.69 -12.25 -8.40
C ALA A 31 -2.44 -13.09 -8.74
N PRO A 32 -1.25 -12.49 -8.82
CA PRO A 32 -0.02 -13.21 -9.14
C PRO A 32 0.27 -14.29 -8.08
N ALA A 33 0.79 -15.44 -8.52
CA ALA A 33 1.12 -16.53 -7.61
C ALA A 33 2.26 -16.13 -6.67
N VAL A 34 1.98 -16.16 -5.37
CA VAL A 34 2.90 -15.74 -4.31
C VAL A 34 3.73 -16.92 -3.80
N GLU A 35 5.02 -16.69 -3.63
CA GLU A 35 5.93 -17.55 -2.86
C GLU A 35 5.86 -17.22 -1.37
N GLY A 36 5.93 -15.94 -1.01
CA GLY A 36 5.81 -15.51 0.38
C GLY A 36 5.83 -13.99 0.55
N TRP A 37 5.37 -13.54 1.72
CA TRP A 37 5.42 -12.15 2.17
C TRP A 37 6.46 -12.00 3.26
N TYR A 38 7.20 -10.90 3.22
CA TYR A 38 8.31 -10.63 4.13
C TYR A 38 8.34 -9.16 4.48
N PHE A 39 8.91 -8.84 5.64
CA PHE A 39 9.36 -7.50 5.97
C PHE A 39 10.87 -7.41 5.83
N ARG A 40 11.32 -6.37 5.14
CA ARG A 40 12.70 -5.92 5.08
C ARG A 40 12.88 -4.77 6.06
N ALA A 41 13.83 -4.89 6.98
CA ALA A 41 14.26 -3.75 7.77
C ALA A 41 15.14 -2.84 6.91
N ILE A 42 14.85 -1.55 6.91
CA ILE A 42 15.66 -0.51 6.28
C ILE A 42 16.06 0.54 7.30
N SER A 43 17.26 1.08 7.13
CA SER A 43 17.70 2.24 7.91
C SER A 43 16.90 3.46 7.47
N GLY A 44 16.09 4.00 8.35
CA GLY A 44 15.37 5.26 8.17
C GLY A 44 16.17 6.44 8.72
N TYR A 45 16.12 7.56 8.00
CA TYR A 45 16.67 8.83 8.45
C TYR A 45 15.72 9.50 9.47
N PRO A 46 16.20 10.14 10.56
CA PRO A 46 17.59 10.33 10.95
C PRO A 46 18.18 9.22 11.85
N ALA A 47 17.38 8.31 12.43
CA ALA A 47 17.85 7.14 13.20
C ALA A 47 16.72 6.15 13.55
N ALA A 48 15.78 5.89 12.64
CA ALA A 48 14.65 4.99 12.91
C ALA A 48 14.75 3.74 12.03
N ILE A 49 14.61 2.54 12.59
CA ILE A 49 14.42 1.34 11.76
C ILE A 49 13.01 1.42 11.19
N SER A 50 12.91 1.43 9.86
CA SER A 50 11.64 1.28 9.16
C SER A 50 11.54 -0.12 8.57
N PHE A 51 10.33 -0.56 8.30
CA PHE A 51 10.07 -1.86 7.69
C PHE A 51 9.28 -1.68 6.40
N GLU A 52 9.73 -2.35 5.35
CA GLU A 52 9.08 -2.38 4.06
C GLU A 52 8.59 -3.81 3.79
N PRO A 53 7.31 -4.04 3.48
CA PRO A 53 6.87 -5.34 3.06
C PRO A 53 7.23 -5.59 1.61
N VAL A 54 7.67 -6.81 1.39
CA VAL A 54 8.07 -7.33 0.10
C VAL A 54 7.31 -8.62 -0.14
N VAL A 55 6.66 -8.73 -1.29
CA VAL A 55 6.10 -9.99 -1.77
C VAL A 55 7.05 -10.60 -2.78
N LEU A 56 7.36 -11.88 -2.59
CA LEU A 56 8.07 -12.70 -3.55
C LEU A 56 7.05 -13.48 -4.37
N PHE A 57 7.13 -13.40 -5.69
CA PHE A 57 6.29 -14.16 -6.60
C PHE A 57 6.99 -15.42 -7.10
N LYS A 58 6.20 -16.47 -7.40
CA LYS A 58 6.73 -17.75 -7.90
C LYS A 58 7.45 -17.65 -9.24
N ASN A 59 7.22 -16.57 -10.01
CA ASN A 59 7.90 -16.32 -11.28
C ASN A 59 9.31 -15.71 -11.11
N GLY A 60 9.80 -15.54 -9.87
CA GLY A 60 11.12 -14.96 -9.59
C GLY A 60 11.13 -13.43 -9.55
N GLU A 61 9.98 -12.76 -9.60
CA GLU A 61 9.86 -11.32 -9.39
C GLU A 61 9.49 -11.00 -7.94
N TYR A 62 9.89 -9.82 -7.46
CA TYR A 62 9.40 -9.29 -6.20
C TYR A 62 8.79 -7.92 -6.39
N PHE A 63 7.91 -7.55 -5.46
CA PHE A 63 7.27 -6.24 -5.39
C PHE A 63 7.32 -5.69 -3.97
N GLU A 64 7.73 -4.42 -3.85
CA GLU A 64 7.67 -3.63 -2.62
C GLU A 64 6.24 -3.10 -2.47
N ILE A 65 5.50 -3.66 -1.51
CA ILE A 65 4.06 -3.45 -1.43
C ILE A 65 3.77 -2.07 -0.86
N ALA A 66 2.94 -1.33 -1.61
CA ALA A 66 2.41 -0.03 -1.21
C ALA A 66 0.92 -0.15 -0.79
N ASP A 67 0.14 0.88 -1.04
CA ASP A 67 -1.27 0.97 -0.65
C ASP A 67 -2.17 -0.07 -1.35
N GLU A 68 -1.85 -0.46 -2.58
CA GLU A 68 -2.70 -1.34 -3.39
C GLU A 68 -2.67 -2.80 -2.87
N PRO A 69 -3.83 -3.40 -2.54
CA PRO A 69 -3.90 -4.82 -2.20
C PRO A 69 -3.48 -5.69 -3.38
N LEU A 70 -2.80 -6.80 -3.08
CA LEU A 70 -2.28 -7.70 -4.11
C LEU A 70 -3.39 -8.36 -4.95
N GLU A 71 -4.55 -8.60 -4.33
CA GLU A 71 -5.73 -9.22 -4.94
C GLU A 71 -6.34 -8.37 -6.05
N THR A 72 -6.02 -7.07 -6.09
CA THR A 72 -6.49 -6.13 -7.11
C THR A 72 -5.36 -5.59 -7.99
N LEU A 73 -4.11 -6.01 -7.73
CA LEU A 73 -2.93 -5.48 -8.39
C LEU A 73 -2.92 -5.83 -9.88
N ASN A 74 -2.96 -4.80 -10.73
CA ASN A 74 -2.57 -4.94 -12.13
C ASN A 74 -1.04 -4.87 -12.23
N VAL A 75 -0.38 -6.02 -12.33
CA VAL A 75 1.08 -6.15 -12.39
C VAL A 75 1.69 -5.30 -13.52
N ALA A 76 1.12 -5.34 -14.72
CA ALA A 76 1.67 -4.60 -15.86
C ALA A 76 1.56 -3.08 -15.66
N ALA A 77 0.40 -2.61 -15.18
CA ALA A 77 0.22 -1.20 -14.86
C ALA A 77 1.10 -0.75 -13.69
N SER A 78 1.25 -1.57 -12.67
CA SER A 78 2.11 -1.28 -11.51
C SER A 78 3.58 -1.16 -11.93
N LYS A 79 4.10 -2.09 -12.73
CA LYS A 79 5.47 -2.01 -13.27
C LYS A 79 5.71 -0.75 -14.10
N SER A 80 4.71 -0.31 -14.86
CA SER A 80 4.80 0.93 -15.64
C SER A 80 4.78 2.18 -14.77
N LYS A 81 3.92 2.22 -13.73
CA LYS A 81 3.78 3.38 -12.84
C LYS A 81 4.91 3.50 -11.82
N GLN A 82 5.41 2.37 -11.33
CA GLN A 82 6.34 2.29 -10.20
C GLN A 82 7.47 1.27 -10.48
N PRO A 83 8.24 1.41 -11.57
CA PRO A 83 9.27 0.44 -11.94
C PRO A 83 10.32 0.23 -10.84
N ALA A 84 10.54 1.24 -9.99
CA ALA A 84 11.50 1.16 -8.90
C ALA A 84 11.11 0.17 -7.78
N ALA A 85 9.80 -0.07 -7.59
CA ALA A 85 9.25 -0.98 -6.58
C ALA A 85 9.32 -2.46 -6.99
N TRP A 86 9.75 -2.73 -8.22
CA TRP A 86 9.86 -4.08 -8.77
C TRP A 86 11.32 -4.52 -8.91
N GLY A 87 11.55 -5.81 -8.77
CA GLY A 87 12.85 -6.44 -9.00
C GLY A 87 12.72 -7.94 -9.18
N THR A 88 13.85 -8.64 -9.13
CA THR A 88 13.91 -10.10 -9.21
C THR A 88 14.48 -10.70 -7.94
N TRP A 89 14.12 -11.94 -7.64
CA TRP A 89 14.66 -12.66 -6.51
C TRP A 89 15.02 -14.09 -6.88
N LYS A 90 15.95 -14.66 -6.11
CA LYS A 90 16.26 -16.09 -6.12
C LYS A 90 16.64 -16.56 -4.73
N LYS A 91 16.45 -17.85 -4.45
CA LYS A 91 16.90 -18.49 -3.21
C LYS A 91 18.16 -19.30 -3.46
N SER A 92 19.16 -19.14 -2.60
CA SER A 92 20.40 -19.93 -2.59
C SER A 92 20.62 -20.45 -1.17
N GLY A 93 20.34 -21.74 -0.94
CA GLY A 93 20.28 -22.33 0.40
C GLY A 93 19.27 -21.60 1.29
N ALA A 94 19.73 -21.04 2.40
CA ALA A 94 18.93 -20.26 3.34
C ALA A 94 18.85 -18.76 3.01
N THR A 95 19.53 -18.30 1.95
CA THR A 95 19.67 -16.89 1.60
C THR A 95 18.72 -16.52 0.46
N PHE A 96 18.01 -15.41 0.62
CA PHE A 96 17.20 -14.76 -0.41
C PHE A 96 18.03 -13.64 -1.04
N LEU A 97 18.21 -13.70 -2.35
CA LEU A 97 18.97 -12.71 -3.11
C LEU A 97 17.98 -11.88 -3.92
N LEU A 98 17.81 -10.61 -3.56
CA LEU A 98 16.90 -9.67 -4.24
C LEU A 98 17.72 -8.68 -5.06
N THR A 99 17.45 -8.61 -6.35
CA THR A 99 18.06 -7.68 -7.30
C THR A 99 17.05 -6.61 -7.67
N ASN A 100 17.33 -5.36 -7.31
CA ASN A 100 16.41 -4.25 -7.56
C ASN A 100 16.42 -3.79 -9.03
N SER A 101 15.53 -2.85 -9.35
CA SER A 101 15.43 -2.19 -10.66
C SER A 101 16.71 -1.53 -11.17
N LYS A 102 17.69 -1.27 -10.29
CA LYS A 102 19.02 -0.73 -10.64
C LYS A 102 20.07 -1.82 -10.86
N GLY A 103 19.69 -3.09 -10.82
CA GLY A 103 20.60 -4.23 -10.95
C GLY A 103 21.43 -4.51 -9.70
N LYS A 104 21.14 -3.87 -8.56
CA LYS A 104 21.88 -4.11 -7.31
C LYS A 104 21.25 -5.25 -6.53
N THR A 105 22.07 -6.25 -6.19
CA THR A 105 21.66 -7.42 -5.41
C THR A 105 21.95 -7.22 -3.91
N TYR A 106 21.02 -7.67 -3.08
CA TYR A 106 21.10 -7.70 -1.63
C TYR A 106 20.77 -9.11 -1.12
N ASP A 107 21.48 -9.56 -0.09
CA ASP A 107 21.26 -10.84 0.55
C ASP A 107 20.48 -10.71 1.86
N TYR A 108 19.51 -11.60 2.03
CA TYR A 108 18.65 -11.63 3.19
C TYR A 108 18.57 -13.05 3.74
N LYS A 109 18.69 -13.19 5.05
CA LYS A 109 18.58 -14.47 5.74
C LYS A 109 17.47 -14.39 6.78
N LEU A 110 16.58 -15.38 6.78
CA LEU A 110 15.56 -15.49 7.81
C LEU A 110 16.23 -15.61 9.19
N GLY A 111 15.77 -14.81 10.14
CA GLY A 111 16.31 -14.79 11.51
C GLY A 111 17.54 -13.89 11.71
N ALA A 112 18.06 -13.24 10.67
CA ALA A 112 19.16 -12.28 10.79
C ALA A 112 18.70 -10.87 11.25
N GLY A 113 17.41 -10.70 11.59
CA GLY A 113 16.83 -9.46 12.10
C GLY A 113 16.44 -8.43 11.04
N ASN A 114 17.06 -8.45 9.85
CA ASN A 114 16.73 -7.54 8.74
C ASN A 114 15.76 -8.11 7.71
N TRP A 115 15.34 -9.37 7.86
CA TRP A 115 14.41 -10.07 6.99
C TRP A 115 13.60 -11.11 7.77
N PHE A 116 12.29 -10.94 7.79
CA PHE A 116 11.39 -11.84 8.51
C PHE A 116 10.06 -12.01 7.78
N PRO A 117 9.32 -13.12 8.00
CA PRO A 117 8.05 -13.35 7.33
C PRO A 117 7.02 -12.29 7.72
N ALA A 118 6.13 -11.97 6.79
CA ALA A 118 4.93 -11.18 7.03
C ALA A 118 3.71 -12.09 6.84
N TYR A 119 2.78 -12.08 7.79
CA TYR A 119 1.68 -13.04 7.83
C TYR A 119 0.34 -12.41 7.47
N ALA A 120 -0.49 -13.17 6.78
CA ALA A 120 -1.90 -12.83 6.57
C ALA A 120 -2.67 -12.85 7.89
N TYR A 121 -3.73 -12.05 7.98
CA TYR A 121 -4.67 -12.16 9.10
C TYR A 121 -5.57 -13.38 8.93
N THR A 122 -5.57 -14.25 9.94
CA THR A 122 -6.41 -15.48 9.97
C THR A 122 -7.58 -15.39 10.95
N GLY A 123 -7.73 -14.28 11.67
CA GLY A 123 -8.75 -14.10 12.71
C GLY A 123 -8.40 -14.71 14.07
N SER A 124 -7.36 -15.55 14.16
CA SER A 124 -6.95 -16.21 15.41
C SER A 124 -6.20 -15.28 16.37
N LEU A 125 -5.47 -14.30 15.83
CA LEU A 125 -4.69 -13.34 16.61
C LEU A 125 -5.49 -12.05 16.79
N LYS A 126 -5.90 -11.74 18.02
CA LYS A 126 -6.58 -10.48 18.33
C LYS A 126 -5.63 -9.30 18.08
N LEU A 127 -6.07 -8.26 17.37
CA LEU A 127 -5.27 -7.03 17.23
C LEU A 127 -5.12 -6.32 18.58
N LYS A 128 -4.03 -5.56 18.74
CA LYS A 128 -3.86 -4.66 19.87
C LYS A 128 -4.83 -3.48 19.79
N PRO A 129 -5.18 -2.85 20.92
CA PRO A 129 -6.14 -1.74 20.93
C PRO A 129 -5.70 -0.54 20.09
N ALA A 130 -4.40 -0.26 20.05
CA ALA A 130 -3.85 0.89 19.34
C ALA A 130 -2.47 0.60 18.74
N TYR A 131 -2.22 1.26 17.61
CA TYR A 131 -0.96 1.25 16.90
C TYR A 131 -0.60 2.65 16.43
N GLU A 132 0.68 2.93 16.35
CA GLU A 132 1.22 4.20 15.92
C GLU A 132 2.29 4.03 14.84
N LYS A 133 2.36 5.01 13.94
CA LYS A 133 3.56 5.30 13.19
C LYS A 133 3.93 6.76 13.37
N ALA A 134 5.22 7.00 13.55
CA ALA A 134 5.80 8.32 13.51
C ALA A 134 6.72 8.43 12.29
N SER A 135 6.66 9.57 11.61
CA SER A 135 7.53 9.91 10.49
C SER A 135 7.89 11.39 10.59
N GLY A 136 9.13 11.75 10.33
CA GLY A 136 9.58 13.13 10.47
C GLY A 136 11.08 13.24 10.31
N GLY A 137 11.58 14.47 10.38
CA GLY A 137 13.00 14.73 10.25
C GLY A 137 13.33 16.21 10.21
N ASN A 138 14.64 16.46 10.16
CA ASN A 138 15.22 17.76 9.89
C ASN A 138 15.43 17.89 8.38
N TYR A 139 14.93 18.99 7.80
CA TYR A 139 14.98 19.26 6.36
C TYR A 139 15.98 20.36 6.00
N GLY A 140 16.84 20.75 6.94
CA GLY A 140 17.81 21.84 6.80
C GLY A 140 17.22 23.21 7.19
N ASN A 141 18.10 24.20 7.35
CA ASN A 141 17.72 25.60 7.65
C ASN A 141 16.82 25.79 8.89
N GLY A 142 16.97 24.92 9.89
CA GLY A 142 16.15 24.94 11.10
C GLY A 142 14.70 24.45 10.90
N VAL A 143 14.39 23.84 9.75
CA VAL A 143 13.07 23.28 9.46
C VAL A 143 12.99 21.84 9.93
N ASN A 144 12.00 21.55 10.78
CA ASN A 144 11.70 20.19 11.24
C ASN A 144 10.22 19.87 10.99
N ALA A 145 9.92 18.64 10.57
CA ALA A 145 8.55 18.16 10.48
C ALA A 145 8.39 16.85 11.25
N LEU A 146 7.21 16.66 11.84
CA LEU A 146 6.81 15.43 12.50
C LEU A 146 5.35 15.13 12.15
N THR A 147 5.07 13.90 11.76
CA THR A 147 3.74 13.36 11.53
C THR A 147 3.60 12.06 12.31
N ILE A 148 2.59 12.04 13.18
CA ILE A 148 2.18 10.87 13.94
C ILE A 148 0.81 10.44 13.41
N SER A 149 0.66 9.15 13.14
CA SER A 149 -0.60 8.55 12.73
C SER A 149 -0.91 7.40 13.66
N THR A 150 -2.05 7.48 14.33
CA THR A 150 -2.51 6.49 15.31
C THR A 150 -3.78 5.84 14.79
N ILE A 151 -3.83 4.52 14.81
CA ILE A 151 -5.04 3.75 14.53
C ILE A 151 -5.42 2.95 15.77
N SER A 152 -6.66 3.05 16.20
CA SER A 152 -7.18 2.31 17.35
C SER A 152 -8.33 1.42 16.92
N PHE A 153 -8.23 0.13 17.22
CA PHE A 153 -9.27 -0.87 17.00
C PHE A 153 -10.11 -0.96 18.28
N THR A 154 -11.21 -0.22 18.33
CA THR A 154 -12.04 -0.07 19.54
C THR A 154 -12.79 -1.37 19.89
N ASP A 155 -13.10 -2.16 18.87
CA ASP A 155 -13.60 -3.53 18.99
C ASP A 155 -13.24 -4.33 17.73
N ALA A 156 -13.84 -5.51 17.53
CA ALA A 156 -13.54 -6.39 16.41
C ALA A 156 -13.96 -5.86 15.03
N THR A 157 -14.73 -4.76 14.99
CA THR A 157 -15.35 -4.22 13.78
C THR A 157 -15.20 -2.71 13.63
N HIS A 158 -14.92 -1.96 14.69
CA HIS A 158 -14.81 -0.50 14.68
C HIS A 158 -13.38 0.00 14.88
N PHE A 159 -13.07 1.13 14.25
CA PHE A 159 -11.78 1.78 14.41
C PHE A 159 -11.91 3.31 14.52
N THR A 160 -10.87 3.93 15.08
CA THR A 160 -10.59 5.35 14.94
C THR A 160 -9.20 5.53 14.34
N TRP A 161 -9.02 6.58 13.54
CA TRP A 161 -7.76 6.90 12.88
C TRP A 161 -7.47 8.40 13.04
N GLY A 162 -6.48 8.69 13.87
CA GLY A 162 -5.95 10.03 14.12
C GLY A 162 -4.67 10.30 13.31
N LYS A 163 -4.51 11.53 12.85
CA LYS A 163 -3.25 12.05 12.31
C LYS A 163 -2.95 13.39 12.97
N ASN A 164 -1.72 13.54 13.43
CA ASN A 164 -1.18 14.79 13.98
C ASN A 164 0.10 15.13 13.23
N GLY A 165 0.13 16.28 12.56
CA GLY A 165 1.29 16.74 11.80
C GLY A 165 1.71 18.13 12.25
N GLY A 166 3.01 18.37 12.39
CA GLY A 166 3.58 19.65 12.73
C GLY A 166 4.81 19.95 11.91
N ILE A 167 5.02 21.24 11.60
CA ILE A 167 6.23 21.78 11.00
C ILE A 167 6.70 22.95 11.86
N SER A 168 8.00 23.01 12.12
CA SER A 168 8.66 24.14 12.79
C SER A 168 9.79 24.67 11.91
N ALA A 169 9.99 25.98 11.95
CA ALA A 169 11.06 26.74 11.29
C ALA A 169 11.53 27.84 12.25
N PRO A 170 12.68 28.51 12.02
CA PRO A 170 13.27 29.46 12.97
C PRO A 170 12.32 30.57 13.47
N ASN A 171 11.34 30.96 12.67
CA ASN A 171 10.39 32.04 12.96
C ASN A 171 8.91 31.64 12.82
N ALA A 172 8.60 30.35 12.65
CA ALA A 172 7.22 29.90 12.44
C ALA A 172 6.99 28.46 12.87
N SER A 173 5.76 28.17 13.28
CA SER A 173 5.29 26.80 13.52
C SER A 173 3.86 26.65 13.04
N ALA A 174 3.55 25.51 12.44
CA ALA A 174 2.20 25.14 12.06
C ALA A 174 1.93 23.70 12.49
N TRP A 175 0.69 23.42 12.90
CA TRP A 175 0.26 22.07 13.23
C TRP A 175 -1.15 21.82 12.69
N LYS A 176 -1.46 20.56 12.43
CA LYS A 176 -2.76 20.10 11.97
C LYS A 176 -3.08 18.75 12.61
N LYS A 177 -4.28 18.66 13.17
CA LYS A 177 -4.87 17.40 13.64
C LYS A 177 -6.08 17.04 12.79
N SER A 178 -6.23 15.77 12.49
CA SER A 178 -7.44 15.20 11.89
C SER A 178 -7.76 13.87 12.54
N ALA A 179 -9.04 13.55 12.64
CA ALA A 179 -9.51 12.26 13.09
C ALA A 179 -10.61 11.77 12.16
N SER A 180 -10.69 10.46 12.02
CA SER A 180 -11.74 9.76 11.28
C SER A 180 -12.08 8.48 12.04
N ALA A 181 -13.26 7.93 11.79
CA ALA A 181 -13.72 6.70 12.41
C ALA A 181 -14.56 5.91 11.41
N GLY A 182 -14.85 4.66 11.76
CA GLY A 182 -15.70 3.82 10.94
C GLY A 182 -15.61 2.36 11.34
N THR A 183 -15.91 1.49 10.38
CA THR A 183 -15.78 0.04 10.52
C THR A 183 -14.62 -0.48 9.68
N TYR A 184 -14.09 -1.64 10.07
CA TYR A 184 -13.04 -2.31 9.32
C TYR A 184 -13.31 -3.80 9.17
N LYS A 185 -12.73 -4.39 8.13
CA LYS A 185 -12.69 -5.84 7.92
C LYS A 185 -11.33 -6.23 7.36
N ILE A 186 -10.74 -7.27 7.91
CA ILE A 186 -9.48 -7.83 7.41
C ILE A 186 -9.75 -9.21 6.81
N THR A 187 -9.28 -9.42 5.59
CA THR A 187 -9.33 -10.70 4.90
C THR A 187 -7.95 -10.97 4.32
N GLY A 188 -7.22 -11.93 4.87
CA GLY A 188 -5.89 -12.28 4.38
C GLY A 188 -4.90 -11.12 4.49
N HIS A 189 -4.40 -10.65 3.34
CA HIS A 189 -3.48 -9.52 3.22
C HIS A 189 -4.16 -8.21 2.82
N THR A 190 -5.47 -8.11 3.05
CA THR A 190 -6.26 -6.91 2.77
C THR A 190 -6.96 -6.44 4.04
N ILE A 191 -6.92 -5.13 4.29
CA ILE A 191 -7.82 -4.44 5.21
C ILE A 191 -8.72 -3.48 4.41
N THR A 192 -10.02 -3.53 4.70
CA THR A 192 -11.01 -2.60 4.16
C THR A 192 -11.52 -1.74 5.31
N PHE A 193 -11.37 -0.43 5.18
CA PHE A 193 -11.98 0.57 6.05
C PHE A 193 -13.22 1.16 5.37
N THR A 194 -14.31 1.27 6.13
CA THR A 194 -15.52 1.97 5.74
C THR A 194 -15.70 3.13 6.72
N PHE A 195 -15.40 4.34 6.25
CA PHE A 195 -15.45 5.55 7.07
C PHE A 195 -16.89 6.02 7.28
N THR A 196 -17.13 6.78 8.36
CA THR A 196 -18.44 7.36 8.66
C THR A 196 -18.95 8.34 7.59
N ASP A 197 -18.06 8.90 6.77
CA ASP A 197 -18.41 9.76 5.62
C ASP A 197 -18.78 8.97 4.36
N GLY A 198 -18.86 7.63 4.45
CA GLY A 198 -19.20 6.73 3.36
C GLY A 198 -18.01 6.35 2.47
N LYS A 199 -16.82 6.90 2.67
CA LYS A 199 -15.63 6.48 1.91
C LYS A 199 -15.24 5.06 2.26
N VAL A 200 -14.81 4.30 1.26
CA VAL A 200 -14.24 2.96 1.44
C VAL A 200 -12.79 2.98 0.98
N LEU A 201 -11.89 2.59 1.87
CA LEU A 201 -10.47 2.41 1.58
C LEU A 201 -10.11 0.94 1.72
N LYS A 202 -9.77 0.30 0.60
CA LYS A 202 -9.22 -1.06 0.58
C LYS A 202 -7.73 -0.98 0.39
N THR A 203 -6.95 -1.54 1.30
CA THR A 203 -5.49 -1.44 1.27
C THR A 203 -4.81 -2.72 1.78
N SER A 204 -3.52 -2.85 1.51
CA SER A 204 -2.71 -3.99 1.92
C SER A 204 -2.58 -4.08 3.45
N PHE A 205 -2.49 -5.30 3.96
CA PHE A 205 -2.36 -5.63 5.38
C PHE A 205 -1.38 -6.78 5.61
N ALA A 206 -0.60 -6.72 6.68
CA ALA A 206 0.16 -7.87 7.17
C ALA A 206 0.46 -7.77 8.67
N LEU A 207 0.57 -8.94 9.31
CA LEU A 207 1.09 -9.11 10.66
C LEU A 207 2.61 -9.33 10.61
N GLY A 208 3.32 -8.80 11.61
CA GLY A 208 4.73 -9.09 11.85
C GLY A 208 4.98 -10.53 12.31
N ALA A 209 6.23 -10.80 12.66
CA ALA A 209 6.67 -12.10 13.12
C ALA A 209 7.50 -11.99 14.40
N LYS A 210 7.43 -13.01 15.26
CA LYS A 210 8.34 -13.17 16.40
C LYS A 210 8.76 -14.62 16.62
N GLY A 211 9.85 -14.78 17.37
CA GLY A 211 10.34 -16.09 17.83
C GLY A 211 11.13 -16.88 16.79
N SER A 212 11.62 -18.04 17.23
CA SER A 212 12.32 -19.03 16.39
C SER A 212 11.78 -20.42 16.75
N PRO A 213 11.02 -21.10 15.85
CA PRO A 213 10.64 -20.66 14.50
C PRO A 213 9.70 -19.45 14.52
N ALA A 214 9.73 -18.66 13.44
CA ALA A 214 8.90 -17.47 13.29
C ALA A 214 7.41 -17.82 13.33
N ARG A 215 6.63 -17.04 14.09
CA ARG A 215 5.17 -17.14 14.22
C ARG A 215 4.54 -15.76 14.06
N PRO A 216 3.27 -15.68 13.60
CA PRO A 216 2.55 -14.41 13.52
C PRO A 216 2.55 -13.65 14.85
N ASP A 217 2.79 -12.34 14.77
CA ASP A 217 2.76 -11.43 15.91
C ASP A 217 1.99 -10.16 15.57
N ASN A 218 1.40 -9.54 16.59
CA ASN A 218 0.56 -8.36 16.47
C ASN A 218 1.19 -7.10 17.08
N GLY A 219 2.48 -7.11 17.47
CA GLY A 219 3.19 -5.91 17.93
C GLY A 219 3.63 -5.01 16.78
N LEU A 220 3.87 -5.59 15.60
CA LEU A 220 4.09 -4.88 14.35
C LEU A 220 3.00 -5.28 13.36
N ILE A 221 2.30 -4.29 12.80
CA ILE A 221 1.37 -4.50 11.69
C ILE A 221 1.75 -3.60 10.53
N PHE A 222 1.25 -3.93 9.36
CA PHE A 222 1.39 -3.12 8.17
C PHE A 222 0.03 -2.77 7.61
N ILE A 223 -0.16 -1.50 7.27
CA ILE A 223 -1.38 -0.99 6.65
C ILE A 223 -0.95 -0.06 5.52
N GLY A 224 -1.24 -0.47 4.29
CA GLY A 224 -1.12 0.36 3.09
C GLY A 224 0.21 1.07 2.94
N GLY A 225 1.29 0.35 2.69
CA GLY A 225 2.61 0.99 2.53
C GLY A 225 3.38 1.23 3.83
N TYR A 226 2.75 1.20 5.01
CA TYR A 226 3.41 1.64 6.24
C TYR A 226 3.38 0.66 7.41
N PRO A 227 4.51 0.49 8.13
CA PRO A 227 4.54 -0.21 9.40
C PRO A 227 3.89 0.65 10.50
N TYR A 228 3.19 -0.01 11.40
CA TYR A 228 2.68 0.54 12.65
C TYR A 228 3.08 -0.39 13.79
N THR A 229 3.59 0.18 14.87
CA THR A 229 3.95 -0.55 16.10
C THR A 229 2.91 -0.33 17.17
N ASP A 230 2.77 -1.27 18.09
CA ASP A 230 1.91 -1.09 19.25
C ASP A 230 2.38 0.08 20.14
N THR A 231 1.42 0.65 20.87
CA THR A 231 1.65 1.78 21.79
C THR A 231 1.54 1.38 23.26
N GLU A 232 1.48 0.07 23.54
CA GLU A 232 1.28 -0.52 24.89
C GLU A 232 2.45 -1.42 25.30
#